data_AF-A0A1G3A3D3-F1
#
_entry.id   AF-A0A1G3A3D3-F1
#
_cell.length_a   1.000
_cell.length_b   1.000
_cell.length_c   1.000
_cell.angle_alpha   90.00
_cell.angle_beta   90.00
_cell.angle_gamma   90.00
#
_symmetry.space_group_name_H-M   'P 1'
#
loop_
_entity.id
_entity.type
_entity.pdbx_description
1 polymer ?
#
loop_
_entity_poly.entity_id
_entity_poly.type
_entity_poly.pdbx_seq_one_letter_code
_entity_poly.pdbx_strand_id
1 'polypeptide(L)'
;MTPLETDHLSDLIARKRACLAELRDLGRRQMALIETGSMTQLLKVLAAKQHLIGVLQGIEQALAPFRDQDPQQRRWRSPADRAQCAEQADLCGQLLREIVAQEKESEGRMLQRRDEAAARLRHVHAAAQARGAYQDGTAVRTGMLDLASEG
;
A
#
# COMPACT_ATOMS: atom_id res chain seq x y z
N MET A 1 -34.60 -17.74 -20.87
CA MET A 1 -34.83 -16.56 -20.01
C MET A 1 -33.98 -15.42 -20.55
N THR A 2 -34.60 -14.29 -20.91
CA THR A 2 -33.89 -13.11 -21.44
C THR A 2 -33.18 -12.38 -20.29
N PRO A 3 -31.88 -12.03 -20.44
CA PRO A 3 -31.17 -11.27 -19.41
C PRO A 3 -31.74 -9.85 -19.30
N LEU A 4 -32.00 -9.41 -18.07
CA LEU A 4 -32.40 -8.03 -17.76
C LEU A 4 -31.16 -7.18 -17.53
N GLU A 5 -31.28 -5.87 -17.77
CA GLU A 5 -30.20 -4.91 -17.47
C GLU A 5 -29.78 -4.93 -15.99
N THR A 6 -30.73 -5.24 -15.08
CA THR A 6 -30.46 -5.39 -13.63
C THR A 6 -29.67 -6.64 -13.29
N ASP A 7 -29.69 -7.67 -14.14
CA ASP A 7 -28.80 -8.83 -13.98
C ASP A 7 -27.35 -8.43 -14.26
N HIS A 8 -27.14 -7.59 -15.29
CA HIS A 8 -25.82 -7.07 -15.60
C HIS A 8 -25.31 -6.12 -14.51
N LEU A 9 -26.17 -5.24 -13.98
CA LEU A 9 -25.83 -4.41 -12.83
C LEU A 9 -25.40 -5.25 -11.62
N SER A 10 -26.15 -6.31 -11.31
CA SER A 10 -25.86 -7.19 -10.18
C SER A 10 -24.51 -7.91 -10.37
N ASP A 11 -24.20 -8.38 -11.58
CA ASP A 11 -22.90 -8.96 -11.91
C ASP A 11 -21.75 -7.95 -11.74
N LEU A 12 -21.91 -6.73 -12.24
CA LEU A 12 -20.90 -5.68 -12.09
C LEU A 12 -20.64 -5.33 -10.62
N ILE A 13 -21.69 -5.25 -9.80
CA ILE A 13 -21.55 -5.01 -8.35
C ILE A 13 -20.88 -6.20 -7.64
N ALA A 14 -21.22 -7.43 -8.00
CA ALA A 14 -20.57 -8.61 -7.44
C ALA A 14 -19.07 -8.66 -7.79
N ARG A 15 -18.72 -8.37 -9.05
CA ARG A 15 -17.32 -8.28 -9.51
C ARG A 15 -16.56 -7.15 -8.82
N LYS A 16 -17.20 -5.99 -8.63
CA LYS A 16 -16.65 -4.87 -7.87
C LYS A 16 -16.31 -5.31 -6.44
N ARG A 17 -17.23 -5.99 -5.75
CA ARG A 17 -17.00 -6.49 -4.40
C ARG A 17 -15.83 -7.45 -4.34
N ALA A 18 -15.75 -8.41 -5.26
CA ALA A 18 -14.66 -9.37 -5.32
C ALA A 18 -13.30 -8.68 -5.50
N CYS A 19 -13.21 -7.73 -6.44
CA CYS A 19 -12.00 -6.94 -6.68
C CYS A 19 -11.57 -6.14 -5.44
N LEU A 20 -12.52 -5.51 -4.74
CA LEU A 20 -12.25 -4.78 -3.50
C LEU A 20 -11.80 -5.71 -2.37
N ALA A 21 -12.41 -6.88 -2.23
CA ALA A 21 -11.99 -7.86 -1.22
C ALA A 21 -10.54 -8.31 -1.45
N GLU A 22 -10.16 -8.56 -2.71
CA GLU A 22 -8.79 -8.91 -3.08
C GLU A 22 -7.80 -7.77 -2.80
N LEU A 23 -8.17 -6.53 -3.14
CA LEU A 23 -7.37 -5.34 -2.83
C LEU A 23 -7.12 -5.18 -1.32
N ARG A 24 -8.14 -5.40 -0.48
CA ARG A 24 -8.01 -5.37 0.98
C ARG A 24 -7.06 -6.44 1.49
N ASP A 25 -7.15 -7.65 0.94
CA ASP A 25 -6.31 -8.76 1.38
C ASP A 25 -4.84 -8.54 0.94
N LEU A 26 -4.61 -7.94 -0.23
CA LEU A 26 -3.28 -7.45 -0.62
C LEU A 26 -2.79 -6.31 0.29
N GLY A 27 -3.66 -5.41 0.74
CA GLY A 27 -3.34 -4.38 1.74
C GLY A 27 -2.86 -4.97 3.06
N ARG A 28 -3.53 -6.02 3.56
CA ARG A 28 -3.08 -6.76 4.76
C ARG A 28 -1.71 -7.40 4.55
N ARG A 29 -1.50 -8.03 3.39
CA ARG A 29 -0.20 -8.63 3.04
C ARG A 29 0.90 -7.59 2.92
N GLN A 30 0.60 -6.43 2.35
CA GLN A 30 1.51 -5.30 2.24
C GLN A 30 2.02 -4.87 3.62
N MET A 31 1.13 -4.74 4.61
CA MET A 31 1.53 -4.38 5.98
C MET A 31 2.52 -5.38 6.58
N ALA A 32 2.23 -6.69 6.49
CA ALA A 32 3.14 -7.73 7.00
C ALA A 32 4.51 -7.71 6.29
N LEU A 33 4.55 -7.39 4.99
CA LEU A 33 5.79 -7.24 4.23
C LEU A 33 6.56 -5.97 4.61
N ILE A 34 5.84 -4.88 4.92
CA ILE A 34 6.42 -3.66 5.47
C ILE A 34 7.06 -3.95 6.82
N GLU A 35 6.46 -4.77 7.69
CA GLU A 35 7.04 -5.13 9.00
C GLU A 35 8.28 -6.02 8.87
N THR A 36 8.27 -6.98 7.95
CA THR A 36 9.41 -7.90 7.72
C THR A 36 10.53 -7.28 6.88
N GLY A 37 10.30 -6.15 6.21
CA GLY A 37 11.31 -5.45 5.40
C GLY A 37 11.60 -6.08 4.03
N SER A 38 10.70 -6.93 3.53
CA SER A 38 10.88 -7.66 2.27
C SER A 38 10.50 -6.78 1.07
N MET A 39 11.42 -5.88 0.66
CA MET A 39 11.17 -4.88 -0.39
C MET A 39 10.81 -5.50 -1.74
N THR A 40 11.46 -6.59 -2.16
CA THR A 40 11.15 -7.25 -3.44
C THR A 40 9.74 -7.83 -3.47
N GLN A 41 9.27 -8.40 -2.37
CA GLN A 41 7.91 -8.92 -2.27
C GLN A 41 6.89 -7.78 -2.18
N LEU A 42 7.25 -6.67 -1.51
CA LEU A 42 6.43 -5.47 -1.44
C LEU A 42 6.16 -4.90 -2.84
N LEU A 43 7.19 -4.79 -3.70
CA LEU A 43 7.02 -4.35 -5.08
C LEU A 43 6.08 -5.25 -5.89
N LYS A 44 6.13 -6.58 -5.70
CA LYS A 44 5.20 -7.52 -6.35
C LYS A 44 3.75 -7.29 -5.90
N VAL A 45 3.54 -7.03 -4.60
CA VAL A 45 2.21 -6.71 -4.07
C VAL A 45 1.69 -5.39 -4.63
N LEU A 46 2.54 -4.37 -4.71
CA LEU A 46 2.16 -3.08 -5.31
C LEU A 46 1.76 -3.21 -6.78
N ALA A 47 2.51 -3.98 -7.57
CA ALA A 47 2.16 -4.25 -8.97
C ALA A 47 0.81 -4.96 -9.11
N ALA A 48 0.54 -5.96 -8.27
CA ALA A 48 -0.75 -6.65 -8.24
C ALA A 48 -1.91 -5.69 -7.87
N LYS A 49 -1.72 -4.81 -6.89
CA LYS A 49 -2.72 -3.79 -6.52
C LYS A 49 -2.98 -2.82 -7.67
N GLN A 50 -1.93 -2.37 -8.37
CA GLN A 50 -2.09 -1.49 -9.52
C GLN A 50 -2.92 -2.15 -10.64
N HIS A 51 -2.72 -3.44 -10.88
CA HIS A 51 -3.54 -4.19 -11.83
C HIS A 51 -5.02 -4.23 -11.40
N LEU A 52 -5.29 -4.56 -10.14
CA LEU A 52 -6.66 -4.59 -9.61
C LEU A 52 -7.33 -3.22 -9.61
N ILE A 53 -6.59 -2.13 -9.38
CA ILE A 53 -7.11 -0.76 -9.52
C ILE A 53 -7.56 -0.51 -10.97
N GLY A 54 -6.79 -0.95 -11.96
CA GLY A 54 -7.18 -0.87 -13.37
C GLY A 54 -8.45 -1.67 -13.67
N VAL A 55 -8.57 -2.88 -13.12
CA VAL A 55 -9.79 -3.70 -13.24
C VAL A 55 -10.98 -2.99 -12.61
N LEU A 56 -10.81 -2.43 -11.40
CA LEU A 56 -11.85 -1.68 -10.70
C LEU A 56 -12.32 -0.46 -11.49
N GLN A 57 -11.38 0.30 -12.09
CA GLN A 57 -11.71 1.43 -12.96
C GLN A 57 -12.56 1.02 -14.17
N GLY A 58 -12.24 -0.11 -14.81
CA GLY A 58 -13.06 -0.66 -15.89
C GLY A 58 -14.48 -1.04 -15.44
N ILE A 59 -14.62 -1.60 -14.23
CA ILE A 59 -15.93 -1.90 -13.64
C ILE A 59 -16.72 -0.62 -13.35
N GLU A 60 -16.07 0.43 -12.83
CA GLU A 60 -16.74 1.72 -12.57
C GLU A 60 -17.25 2.38 -13.85
N GLN A 61 -16.47 2.30 -14.94
CA GLN A 61 -16.90 2.78 -16.25
C GLN A 61 -18.12 2.00 -16.76
N ALA A 62 -18.13 0.68 -16.60
CA ALA A 62 -19.27 -0.16 -16.97
C ALA A 62 -20.51 0.10 -16.07
N LEU A 63 -20.31 0.55 -14.83
CA LEU A 63 -21.38 0.95 -13.92
C LEU A 63 -21.95 2.34 -14.22
N ALA A 64 -21.23 3.20 -14.96
CA ALA A 64 -21.63 4.58 -15.20
C ALA A 64 -23.05 4.72 -15.81
N PRO A 65 -23.46 3.93 -16.83
CA PRO A 65 -24.80 4.04 -17.41
C PRO A 65 -25.92 3.78 -16.38
N PHE A 66 -25.66 2.94 -15.37
CA PHE A 66 -26.63 2.64 -14.33
C PHE A 66 -26.71 3.71 -13.24
N ARG A 67 -25.75 4.64 -13.17
CA ARG A 67 -25.80 5.76 -12.21
C ARG A 67 -26.76 6.86 -12.67
N ASP A 68 -26.85 7.05 -13.98
CA ASP A 68 -27.68 8.09 -14.59
C ASP A 68 -29.14 7.64 -14.80
N GLN A 69 -29.43 6.35 -14.59
CA GLN A 69 -30.79 5.79 -14.63
C GLN A 69 -31.53 5.97 -13.30
N ASP A 70 -32.81 6.35 -13.37
CA ASP A 70 -33.71 6.37 -12.22
C ASP A 70 -33.79 4.98 -11.57
N PRO A 71 -33.36 4.82 -10.30
CA PRO A 71 -33.41 3.54 -9.59
C PRO A 71 -34.81 2.95 -9.46
N GLN A 72 -35.86 3.77 -9.49
CA GLN A 72 -37.26 3.32 -9.37
C GLN A 72 -37.81 2.74 -10.67
N GLN A 73 -37.21 3.09 -11.82
CA GLN A 73 -37.65 2.61 -13.13
C GLN A 73 -36.99 1.28 -13.53
N ARG A 74 -35.99 0.82 -12.78
CA ARG A 74 -35.27 -0.43 -13.06
C ARG A 74 -36.18 -1.63 -12.80
N ARG A 75 -36.25 -2.54 -13.79
CA ARG A 75 -36.99 -3.80 -13.69
C ARG A 75 -36.10 -4.88 -13.09
N TRP A 76 -36.48 -5.38 -11.93
CA TRP A 76 -35.80 -6.47 -11.24
C TRP A 76 -36.55 -7.78 -11.45
N ARG A 77 -35.82 -8.91 -11.48
CA ARG A 77 -36.44 -10.25 -11.52
C ARG A 77 -37.29 -10.51 -10.28
N SER A 78 -36.81 -10.04 -9.12
CA SER A 78 -37.54 -10.09 -7.87
C SER A 78 -37.14 -8.94 -6.93
N PRO A 79 -37.95 -8.64 -5.89
CA PRO A 79 -37.55 -7.73 -4.82
C PRO A 79 -36.30 -8.20 -4.06
N ALA A 80 -36.07 -9.52 -3.98
CA ALA A 80 -34.91 -10.09 -3.30
C ALA A 80 -33.61 -9.76 -4.06
N ASP A 81 -33.61 -9.86 -5.39
CA ASP A 81 -32.43 -9.51 -6.21
C ASP A 81 -32.05 -8.04 -6.06
N ARG A 82 -33.06 -7.15 -5.95
CA ARG A 82 -32.85 -5.72 -5.67
C ARG A 82 -32.19 -5.51 -4.31
N ALA A 83 -32.72 -6.16 -3.27
CA ALA A 83 -32.19 -6.04 -1.91
C ALA A 83 -30.75 -6.56 -1.84
N GLN A 84 -30.47 -7.71 -2.44
CA GLN A 84 -29.13 -8.29 -2.52
C GLN A 84 -28.17 -7.33 -3.24
N CYS A 85 -28.53 -6.79 -4.40
CA CYS A 85 -27.66 -5.85 -5.11
C CYS A 85 -27.37 -4.58 -4.27
N ALA A 86 -28.35 -4.08 -3.53
CA ALA A 86 -28.16 -2.94 -2.63
C ALA A 86 -27.18 -3.27 -1.49
N GLU A 87 -27.37 -4.41 -0.83
CA GLU A 87 -26.46 -4.88 0.23
C GLU A 87 -25.02 -5.03 -0.28
N GLN A 88 -24.85 -5.61 -1.47
CA GLN A 88 -23.53 -5.76 -2.08
C GLN A 88 -22.87 -4.40 -2.38
N ALA A 89 -23.65 -3.40 -2.80
CA ALA A 89 -23.14 -2.05 -3.02
C ALA A 89 -22.71 -1.38 -1.70
N ASP A 90 -23.46 -1.57 -0.62
CA ASP A 90 -23.10 -1.07 0.71
C ASP A 90 -21.80 -1.71 1.23
N LEU A 91 -21.66 -3.03 1.04
CA LEU A 91 -20.43 -3.76 1.35
C LEU A 91 -19.24 -3.25 0.55
N CYS A 92 -19.42 -2.91 -0.74
CA CYS A 92 -18.36 -2.28 -1.52
C CYS A 92 -17.93 -0.94 -0.91
N GLY A 93 -18.88 -0.13 -0.42
CA GLY A 93 -18.57 1.12 0.27
C GLY A 93 -17.80 0.92 1.58
N GLN A 94 -18.12 -0.12 2.33
CA GLN A 94 -17.38 -0.51 3.55
C GLN A 94 -15.95 -0.93 3.23
N LEU A 95 -15.78 -1.84 2.26
CA LEU A 95 -14.46 -2.32 1.82
C LEU A 95 -13.57 -1.18 1.32
N LEU A 96 -14.13 -0.24 0.56
CA LEU A 96 -13.35 0.90 0.07
C LEU A 96 -12.81 1.77 1.21
N ARG A 97 -13.61 2.01 2.27
CA ARG A 97 -13.16 2.76 3.45
C ARG A 97 -12.05 2.01 4.19
N GLU A 98 -12.18 0.69 4.34
CA GLU A 98 -11.13 -0.16 4.94
C GLU A 98 -9.82 -0.07 4.15
N ILE A 99 -9.88 -0.22 2.82
CA ILE A 99 -8.71 -0.15 1.95
C ILE A 99 -8.01 1.21 2.09
N VAL A 100 -8.76 2.33 2.02
CA VAL A 100 -8.18 3.67 2.16
C VAL A 100 -7.50 3.86 3.53
N ALA A 101 -8.08 3.32 4.61
CA ALA A 101 -7.46 3.37 5.93
C ALA A 101 -6.15 2.55 5.96
N GLN A 102 -6.16 1.34 5.40
CA GLN A 102 -4.98 0.47 5.31
C GLN A 102 -3.83 1.10 4.49
N GLU A 103 -4.15 1.79 3.39
CA GLU A 103 -3.14 2.47 2.58
C GLU A 103 -2.46 3.60 3.34
N LYS A 104 -3.23 4.43 4.04
CA LYS A 104 -2.68 5.52 4.87
C LYS A 104 -1.78 4.99 5.98
N GLU A 105 -2.20 3.91 6.64
CA GLU A 105 -1.37 3.28 7.67
C GLU A 105 -0.08 2.72 7.08
N SER A 106 -0.17 2.01 5.96
CA SER A 106 0.99 1.41 5.27
C SER A 106 2.00 2.47 4.84
N GLU A 107 1.53 3.59 4.28
CA GLU A 107 2.36 4.72 3.88
C GLU A 107 3.11 5.29 5.09
N GLY A 108 2.39 5.55 6.19
CA GLY A 108 3.01 6.04 7.43
C GLY A 108 4.10 5.11 7.95
N ARG A 109 3.86 3.79 7.94
CA ARG A 109 4.86 2.78 8.34
C ARG A 109 6.08 2.75 7.43
N MET A 110 5.90 2.87 6.12
CA MET A 110 7.02 2.92 5.18
C MET A 110 7.89 4.16 5.38
N LEU A 111 7.27 5.32 5.60
CA LEU A 111 7.98 6.57 5.89
C LEU A 111 8.80 6.46 7.18
N GLN A 112 8.18 5.93 8.25
CA GLN A 112 8.89 5.70 9.51
C GLN A 112 10.12 4.80 9.32
N ARG A 113 9.96 3.67 8.61
CA ARG A 113 11.07 2.74 8.35
C ARG A 113 12.20 3.38 7.54
N ARG A 114 11.86 4.21 6.55
CA ARG A 114 12.85 4.95 5.75
C ARG A 114 13.67 5.87 6.66
N ASP A 115 13.01 6.60 7.54
CA ASP A 115 13.67 7.58 8.42
C ASP A 115 14.57 6.88 9.45
N GLU A 116 14.13 5.75 10.00
CA GLU A 116 14.95 4.89 10.86
C GLU A 116 16.19 4.36 10.14
N ALA A 117 16.05 3.89 8.90
CA ALA A 117 17.18 3.41 8.11
C ALA A 117 18.19 4.55 7.83
N ALA A 118 17.69 5.74 7.49
CA ALA A 118 18.53 6.92 7.27
C ALA A 118 19.28 7.34 8.55
N ALA A 119 18.61 7.30 9.71
CA ALA A 119 19.25 7.57 11.00
C ALA A 119 20.37 6.57 11.31
N ARG A 120 20.12 5.27 11.11
CA ARG A 120 21.13 4.21 11.29
C ARG A 120 22.35 4.42 10.39
N LEU A 121 22.14 4.76 9.12
CA LEU A 121 23.24 5.05 8.18
C LEU A 121 24.09 6.25 8.63
N ARG A 122 23.45 7.33 9.10
CA ARG A 122 24.16 8.50 9.65
C ARG A 122 25.00 8.14 10.88
N HIS A 123 24.47 7.32 11.79
CA HIS A 123 25.22 6.86 12.97
C HIS A 123 26.44 6.01 12.59
N VAL A 124 26.29 5.08 11.63
CA VAL A 124 27.42 4.27 11.15
C VAL A 124 28.51 5.16 10.55
N HIS A 125 28.12 6.16 9.75
CA HIS A 125 29.06 7.10 9.15
C HIS A 125 29.78 7.96 10.19
N ALA A 126 29.06 8.51 11.18
CA ALA A 126 29.65 9.27 12.27
C ALA A 126 30.63 8.42 13.13
N ALA A 127 30.27 7.16 13.42
CA ALA A 127 31.14 6.24 14.15
C ALA A 127 32.39 5.83 13.35
N ALA A 128 32.30 5.77 12.01
CA ALA A 128 33.46 5.56 11.16
C ALA A 128 34.39 6.80 11.16
N GLN A 129 33.83 8.01 11.04
CA GLN A 129 34.61 9.25 11.09
C GLN A 129 35.33 9.45 12.42
N ALA A 130 34.65 9.20 13.55
CA ALA A 130 35.26 9.30 14.88
C ALA A 130 36.43 8.33 15.04
N ARG A 131 36.29 7.08 14.58
CA ARG A 131 37.38 6.09 14.62
C ARG A 131 38.58 6.50 13.75
N GLY A 132 38.34 7.03 12.55
CA GLY A 132 39.40 7.57 11.70
C GLY A 132 40.17 8.71 12.37
N ALA A 133 39.46 9.67 12.98
CA ALA A 133 40.08 10.81 13.67
C ALA A 133 40.96 10.38 14.87
N TYR A 134 40.56 9.36 15.63
CA TYR A 134 41.39 8.84 16.72
C TYR A 134 42.62 8.09 16.21
N GLN A 135 42.50 7.31 15.13
CA GLN A 135 43.63 6.58 14.54
C GLN A 135 44.68 7.53 13.93
N ASP A 136 44.23 8.56 13.21
CA ASP A 136 45.11 9.59 12.65
C ASP A 136 45.73 10.47 13.76
N GLY A 137 44.96 10.82 14.80
CA GLY A 137 45.44 11.60 15.94
C GLY A 137 46.49 10.88 16.80
N THR A 138 46.47 9.55 16.87
CA THR A 138 47.50 8.76 17.55
C THR A 138 48.80 8.63 16.76
N ALA A 139 48.75 8.61 15.42
CA ALA A 139 49.95 8.56 14.59
C ALA A 139 50.75 9.87 14.67
N VAL A 140 50.07 11.03 14.71
CA VAL A 140 50.71 12.35 14.78
C VAL A 140 51.43 12.61 16.11
N ARG A 141 50.98 12.02 17.22
CA ARG A 141 51.64 12.20 18.53
C ARG A 141 52.90 11.38 18.74
N THR A 142 53.12 10.32 17.96
CA THR A 142 54.30 9.45 18.13
C THR A 142 55.52 9.94 17.34
N GLY A 143 55.32 10.79 16.32
CA GLY A 143 56.41 11.36 15.51
C GLY A 143 57.02 12.67 16.03
N MET A 144 56.50 13.24 17.13
CA MET A 144 56.91 14.57 17.63
C MET A 144 57.61 14.52 19.01
N LEU A 145 58.01 13.33 19.46
CA LEU A 145 58.71 13.15 20.75
C LEU A 145 60.22 12.85 20.61
N ASP A 146 60.78 12.85 19.40
CA ASP A 146 62.14 12.32 19.17
C ASP A 146 63.21 13.36 18.75
N LEU A 147 62.99 14.66 19.01
CA LEU A 147 63.93 15.72 18.58
C LEU A 147 64.40 16.69 19.67
N ALA A 148 64.24 16.35 20.95
CA ALA A 148 64.72 17.19 22.05
C ALA A 148 65.41 16.36 23.15
N SER A 149 66.43 15.60 22.78
CA SER A 149 67.38 15.08 23.78
C SER A 149 68.72 14.72 23.14
N GLU A 150 69.55 15.71 22.82
CA GLU A 150 71.01 15.60 22.96
C GLU A 150 71.54 17.01 23.29
N GLY A 151 72.17 17.12 24.46
CA GLY A 151 72.90 18.29 24.96
C GLY A 151 74.23 17.83 25.53
#